data_AF-A0A2H0RK69-F1
#
_entry.id   AF-A0A2H0RK69-F1
#
_cell.length_a   1.000
_cell.length_b   1.000
_cell.length_c   1.000
_cell.angle_alpha   90.00
_cell.angle_beta   90.00
_cell.angle_gamma   90.00
#
_symmetry.space_group_name_H-M   'P 1'
#
loop_
_entity.id
_entity.type
_entity.pdbx_description
1 polymer ?
#
loop_
_entity_poly.entity_id
_entity_poly.type
_entity_poly.pdbx_seq_one_letter_code
_entity_poly.pdbx_strand_id
1 'polypeptide(L)' 'MVYYVYAIKSLKRNYIYVGLTQDFRVRVNQHNNGRSKTTRSYRPFEIILIEEYKSRQEARIREKHLKSGEGKEFLKMK' A
#
# COMPACT_ATOMS: atom_id res chain seq x y z
N MET A 1 -20.25 0.44 0.53
CA MET A 1 -19.00 1.22 0.40
C MET A 1 -17.87 0.26 0.11
N VAL A 2 -16.95 0.62 -0.78
CA VAL A 2 -15.81 -0.23 -1.18
C VAL A 2 -14.55 0.25 -0.49
N TYR A 3 -13.69 -0.68 -0.07
CA TYR A 3 -12.39 -0.43 0.54
C TYR A 3 -11.31 -1.14 -0.25
N TYR A 4 -10.16 -0.48 -0.40
CA TYR A 4 -9.00 -1.04 -1.07
C TYR A 4 -7.85 -1.18 -0.09
N VAL A 5 -7.27 -2.37 -0.06
CA VAL A 5 -5.94 -2.59 0.51
C VAL A 5 -4.95 -2.54 -0.65
N TYR A 6 -3.90 -1.76 -0.49
CA TYR A 6 -2.90 -1.58 -1.55
C TYR A 6 -1.49 -1.67 -0.99
N ALA A 7 -0.57 -2.12 -1.82
CA ALA A 7 0.85 -2.08 -1.55
C ALA A 7 1.59 -1.39 -2.70
N ILE A 8 2.50 -0.50 -2.34
CA ILE A 8 3.39 0.20 -3.27
C ILE A 8 4.85 -0.03 -2.90
N LYS A 9 5.69 -0.20 -3.91
CA LYS A 9 7.12 -0.45 -3.78
C LYS A 9 7.90 0.73 -4.30
N SER A 10 8.92 1.14 -3.55
CA SER A 10 9.85 2.16 -4.02
C SER A 10 10.70 1.61 -5.16
N LEU A 11 10.80 2.36 -6.25
CA LEU A 11 11.68 2.03 -7.37
C LEU A 11 13.17 2.35 -7.07
N LYS A 12 13.45 3.05 -5.98
CA LYS A 12 14.81 3.53 -5.64
C LYS A 12 15.38 2.90 -4.38
N ARG A 13 14.53 2.32 -3.53
CA ARG A 13 14.92 1.78 -2.22
C ARG A 13 14.19 0.48 -1.97
N ASN A 14 14.77 -0.38 -1.14
CA ASN A 14 14.08 -1.57 -0.64
C ASN A 14 13.03 -1.17 0.41
N TYR A 15 11.92 -0.59 -0.05
CA TYR A 15 10.87 -0.08 0.81
C TYR A 15 9.51 -0.38 0.19
N ILE A 16 8.64 -1.00 0.99
CA ILE A 16 7.25 -1.31 0.64
C ILE A 16 6.35 -0.61 1.64
N TYR A 17 5.36 0.10 1.13
CA TYR A 17 4.29 0.69 1.92
C TYR A 17 2.99 -0.08 1.69
N VAL A 18 2.26 -0.33 2.76
CA VAL A 18 0.93 -0.96 2.73
C VAL A 18 -0.07 0.01 3.35
N GLY A 19 -1.21 0.20 2.69
CA GLY A 19 -2.27 1.09 3.16
C GLY A 19 -3.67 0.58 2.85
N LEU A 20 -4.64 1.25 3.48
CA LEU A 20 -6.07 1.05 3.28
C LEU A 20 -6.71 2.40 2.94
N THR A 21 -7.57 2.42 1.92
CA THR A 21 -8.24 3.65 1.43
C THR A 21 -9.56 3.30 0.73
N GLN A 22 -10.42 4.28 0.51
CA GLN A 22 -11.59 4.13 -0.37
C GLN A 22 -11.27 4.50 -1.83
N ASP A 23 -10.16 5.21 -2.06
CA ASP A 23 -9.64 5.52 -3.39
C ASP A 23 -8.12 5.33 -3.41
N PHE A 24 -7.66 4.26 -4.05
CA PHE A 24 -6.24 3.95 -4.14
C PHE A 24 -5.53 4.80 -5.20
N ARG A 25 -6.23 5.24 -6.26
CA ARG A 25 -5.62 6.03 -7.34
C ARG A 25 -5.18 7.39 -6.82
N VAL A 26 -6.10 8.08 -6.12
CA VAL A 26 -5.79 9.35 -5.46
C VAL A 26 -4.67 9.17 -4.44
N ARG A 27 -4.73 8.10 -3.64
CA ARG A 27 -3.76 7.88 -2.57
C ARG A 27 -2.36 7.57 -3.09
N VAL A 28 -2.22 6.71 -4.10
CA VAL A 28 -0.93 6.42 -4.74
C VAL A 28 -0.37 7.67 -5.40
N ASN A 29 -1.22 8.46 -6.08
CA ASN A 29 -0.80 9.73 -6.65
C ASN A 29 -0.27 10.71 -5.57
N GLN A 30 -0.89 10.77 -4.39
CA GLN A 30 -0.38 11.58 -3.26
C GLN A 30 1.00 11.11 -2.78
N HIS A 31 1.24 9.80 -2.68
CA HIS A 31 2.56 9.26 -2.32
C HIS A 31 3.64 9.65 -3.35
N ASN A 32 3.33 9.49 -4.65
CA ASN A 32 4.25 9.84 -5.73
C ASN A 32 4.50 11.35 -5.85
N ASN A 33 3.52 12.19 -5.52
CA ASN A 33 3.70 13.65 -5.42
C ASN A 33 4.37 14.11 -4.11
N GLY A 34 4.74 13.18 -3.22
CA GLY A 34 5.43 13.54 -1.99
C GLY A 34 4.56 14.23 -0.94
N ARG A 35 3.24 14.13 -1.03
CA ARG A 35 2.31 14.76 -0.07
C ARG A 35 2.29 14.05 1.30
N SER A 36 2.89 12.88 1.40
CA SER A 36 3.05 12.13 2.65
C SER A 36 4.48 12.25 3.16
N LYS A 37 4.65 12.93 4.31
CA LYS A 37 5.96 13.27 4.91
C LYS A 37 6.86 12.05 5.08
N THR A 38 6.30 10.92 5.52
CA THR A 38 7.06 9.69 5.80
C THR A 38 7.43 8.89 4.56
N THR A 39 6.68 9.04 3.46
CA THR A 39 6.92 8.28 2.22
C THR A 39 7.59 9.12 1.13
N ARG A 40 7.68 10.45 1.29
CA ARG A 40 8.24 11.37 0.28
C ARG A 40 9.70 11.10 -0.07
N SER A 41 10.51 10.55 0.85
CA SER A 41 11.91 10.20 0.57
C SER A 41 12.06 8.88 -0.21
N TYR A 42 10.99 8.08 -0.34
CA TYR A 42 11.02 6.76 -0.95
C TYR A 42 10.35 6.72 -2.34
N ARG A 43 9.78 7.83 -2.82
CA ARG A 43 9.30 7.95 -4.21
C ARG A 43 10.47 7.87 -5.22
N PRO A 44 10.19 7.52 -6.49
CA PRO A 44 8.91 7.11 -7.04
C PRO A 44 8.51 5.70 -6.60
N PHE A 45 7.20 5.46 -6.61
CA PHE A 45 6.56 4.22 -6.23
C PHE A 45 5.81 3.60 -7.41
N GLU A 46 5.91 2.28 -7.53
CA GLU A 46 5.04 1.45 -8.35
C GLU A 46 4.00 0.72 -7.48
N ILE A 47 2.87 0.35 -8.07
CA ILE A 47 1.85 -0.45 -7.40
C ILE A 47 2.18 -1.92 -7.61
N ILE A 48 2.26 -2.69 -6.53
CA ILE A 48 2.55 -4.13 -6.57
C ILE A 48 1.35 -4.99 -6.14
N LEU A 49 0.36 -4.41 -5.46
CA LEU A 49 -0.86 -5.09 -5.04
C LEU A 49 -2.02 -4.11 -4.87
N ILE A 50 -3.20 -4.51 -5.34
CA ILE A 50 -4.50 -3.89 -5.03
C ILE A 50 -5.50 -5.01 -4.77
N GLU A 51 -6.18 -4.96 -3.64
CA GLU A 51 -7.25 -5.89 -3.27
C GLU A 51 -8.49 -5.09 -2.84
N GLU A 52 -9.65 -5.48 -3.35
CA GLU A 52 -10.94 -4.83 -3.07
C GLU A 52 -11.72 -5.61 -2.00
N TYR A 53 -12.35 -4.88 -1.09
CA TYR A 53 -13.14 -5.40 0.02
C TYR A 53 -14.45 -4.64 0.19
N LYS A 54 -15.51 -5.39 0.53
CA LYS A 54 -16.84 -4.82 0.84
C LYS A 54 -16.93 -4.31 2.28
N SER A 55 -16.14 -4.88 3.19
CA SER A 55 -16.08 -4.48 4.60
C SER A 55 -14.76 -3.79 4.95
N ARG A 56 -14.85 -2.70 5.72
CA ARG A 56 -13.66 -2.05 6.29
C ARG A 56 -12.90 -2.98 7.23
N GLN A 57 -13.62 -3.85 7.94
CA GLN A 57 -13.03 -4.77 8.91
C GLN A 57 -12.17 -5.82 8.22
N GLU A 58 -12.68 -6.45 7.16
CA GLU A 58 -11.94 -7.41 6.33
C GLU A 58 -10.69 -6.77 5.72
N ALA A 59 -10.86 -5.59 5.11
CA ALA A 59 -9.77 -4.81 4.55
C ALA A 59 -8.69 -4.51 5.60
N ARG A 60 -9.10 -4.15 6.83
CA ARG A 60 -8.16 -3.83 7.92
C ARG A 60 -7.44 -5.07 8.44
N ILE A 61 -8.08 -6.23 8.50
CA ILE A 61 -7.44 -7.50 8.85
C ILE A 61 -6.38 -7.83 7.80
N ARG A 62 -6.71 -7.73 6.52
CA ARG A 62 -5.77 -7.97 5.42
C ARG A 62 -4.59 -6.99 5.45
N GLU A 63 -4.84 -5.69 5.60
CA GLU A 63 -3.80 -4.68 5.69
C GLU A 63 -2.82 -4.96 6.86
N LYS A 64 -3.34 -5.38 8.02
CA LYS A 64 -2.51 -5.79 9.17
C LYS A 64 -1.66 -7.02 8.84
N HIS A 65 -2.25 -8.02 8.20
CA HIS A 65 -1.54 -9.21 7.77
C HIS A 65 -0.42 -8.86 6.78
N LEU A 66 -0.69 -8.05 5.75
CA LEU A 66 0.33 -7.59 4.79
C LEU A 66 1.47 -6.78 5.43
N LYS A 67 1.23 -6.16 6.60
CA LYS A 67 2.24 -5.46 7.39
C LYS A 67 3.06 -6.37 8.31
N SER A 68 2.64 -7.62 8.50
CA SER A 68 3.36 -8.62 9.29
C SER A 68 4.66 -9.05 8.59
N GLY A 69 5.49 -9.86 9.26
CA GLY A 69 6.71 -10.42 8.66
C GLY A 69 6.40 -11.23 7.41
N GLU A 70 5.56 -12.26 7.55
CA GLU A 70 5.05 -13.10 6.45
C GLU A 70 4.46 -12.25 5.31
N GLY A 71 3.58 -11.31 5.64
CA GLY A 71 2.93 -10.47 4.65
C GLY A 71 3.91 -9.61 3.85
N LYS A 72 4.96 -9.11 4.50
CA LYS A 72 6.04 -8.38 3.81
C LYS A 72 6.90 -9.29 2.95
N GLU A 73 7.19 -10.52 3.37
CA GLU A 73 7.91 -11.48 2.52
C GLU A 73 7.10 -11.82 1.27
N PHE A 74 5.79 -12.06 1.42
CA PHE A 74 4.88 -12.23 0.28
C PHE A 74 4.92 -11.03 -0.69
N LEU A 75 4.91 -9.80 -0.17
CA LEU A 75 4.98 -8.60 -1.01
C LEU A 75 6.34 -8.38 -1.69
N LYS A 76 7.44 -8.88 -1.12
CA LYS A 76 8.77 -8.81 -1.75
C LYS A 76 8.88 -9.71 -2.99
N MET A 77 8.08 -10.77 -3.05
CA MET A 77 8.00 -11.69 -4.19
C MET A 77 7.14 -11.15 -5.35
N LYS A 78 6.48 -10.01 -5.16
CA LYS A 78 5.74 -9.27 -6.19
C LYS A 78 6.64 -8.22 -6.85
#